data_AF-A0A4Q6J6Q4-F1
#
_entry.id   AF-A0A4Q6J6Q4-F1
#
_cell.length_a   1.000
_cell.length_b   1.000
_cell.length_c   1.000
_cell.angle_alpha   90.00
_cell.angle_beta   90.00
_cell.angle_gamma   90.00
#
_symmetry.space_group_name_H-M   'P 1'
#
loop_
_entity.id
_entity.type
_entity.pdbx_description
1 polymer ?
#
loop_
_entity_poly.entity_id
_entity_poly.type
_entity_poly.pdbx_seq_one_letter_code
_entity_poly.pdbx_strand_id
1 'polypeptide(L)'
;MNYRQSHGFSLIEVLVAITILAIAASASSGLINQIAGFYKIERDLENDTELRAIADAHVKYASVHNSGAILSAFTEGDCYSCAIDTTNAALVNYVESRTQRTAKISNYDSSSVKNVRGLMLDATTYQASLNLPSAINLILEYRAAVVVQTNCPKSSTCDTDESWKTPAYTQTGWVPNSTIEKAVPFNNLEILQGLASSSVERVILVQQKIREYKHELVLANNADVNINFLPVSTHPSTPDYTGSDPTVNGGCINGWYDLGSANVNVLSIVGLEASYGLTLFGGSIEYCADFDLTAVDASTADTAPHVGALRINRFISRGASPDVSNNNNILFPI
;
A
#
# COMPACT_ATOMS: atom_id res chain seq x y z
N MET A 1 -8.41 27.76 -83.00
CA MET A 1 -7.39 26.94 -82.31
C MET A 1 -6.35 27.89 -81.74
N ASN A 2 -6.39 28.11 -80.41
CA ASN A 2 -5.46 29.00 -79.72
C ASN A 2 -4.20 28.20 -79.37
N TYR A 3 -3.09 28.48 -80.06
CA TYR A 3 -1.77 28.00 -79.65
C TYR A 3 -1.34 28.77 -78.39
N ARG A 4 -1.39 28.13 -77.22
CA ARG A 4 -0.68 28.61 -76.03
C ARG A 4 0.81 28.42 -76.28
N GLN A 5 1.55 29.52 -76.44
CA GLN A 5 3.01 29.49 -76.44
C GLN A 5 3.47 29.11 -75.02
N SER A 6 4.13 27.96 -74.88
CA SER A 6 4.88 27.64 -73.67
C SER A 6 6.18 28.45 -73.71
N HIS A 7 6.29 29.49 -72.90
CA HIS A 7 7.56 30.14 -72.64
C HIS A 7 8.44 29.16 -71.83
N GLY A 8 9.56 28.72 -72.42
CA GLY A 8 10.56 27.96 -71.70
C GLY A 8 11.22 28.84 -70.63
N PHE A 9 11.35 28.30 -69.42
CA PHE A 9 12.03 28.96 -68.30
C PHE A 9 13.46 29.33 -68.68
N SER A 10 13.88 30.56 -68.37
CA SER A 10 15.28 30.95 -68.53
C SER A 10 16.14 30.34 -67.42
N LEU A 11 17.41 30.05 -67.71
CA LEU A 11 18.37 29.54 -66.72
C LEU A 11 18.47 30.46 -65.47
N ILE A 12 18.28 31.77 -65.68
CA ILE A 12 18.29 32.78 -64.62
C ILE A 12 17.10 32.61 -63.68
N GLU A 13 15.90 32.35 -64.19
CA GLU A 13 14.72 32.10 -63.34
C GLU A 13 14.87 30.84 -62.47
N VAL A 14 15.51 29.79 -63.01
CA VAL A 14 15.80 28.58 -62.25
C VAL A 14 16.84 28.85 -61.15
N LEU A 15 17.89 29.61 -61.46
CA LEU A 15 18.90 30.02 -60.48
C LEU A 15 18.29 30.88 -59.36
N VAL A 16 17.45 31.85 -59.70
CA VAL A 16 16.75 32.69 -58.72
C VAL A 16 15.82 31.84 -57.84
N ALA A 17 15.07 30.91 -58.43
CA ALA A 17 14.19 30.02 -57.68
C ALA A 17 14.97 29.12 -56.70
N ILE A 18 16.10 28.54 -57.12
CA ILE A 18 16.97 27.71 -56.25
C ILE A 18 17.55 28.54 -55.10
N THR A 19 17.96 29.79 -55.38
CA THR A 19 18.55 30.67 -54.37
C THR A 19 17.52 31.09 -53.32
N ILE A 20 16.30 31.41 -53.76
CA ILE A 20 15.17 31.71 -52.85
C ILE A 20 14.84 30.47 -52.00
N LEU A 21 14.82 29.27 -52.60
CA LEU A 21 14.57 28.03 -51.88
C LEU A 21 15.66 27.74 -50.84
N ALA A 22 16.93 27.98 -51.18
CA ALA A 22 18.07 27.76 -50.28
C ALA A 22 18.04 28.71 -49.08
N ILE A 23 17.72 29.99 -49.32
CA ILE A 23 17.58 31.00 -48.25
C ILE A 23 16.39 30.64 -47.35
N ALA A 24 15.24 30.30 -47.93
CA ALA A 24 14.05 29.87 -47.18
C ALA A 24 14.34 28.60 -46.35
N ALA A 25 15.03 27.62 -46.93
CA ALA A 25 15.44 26.41 -46.24
C ALA A 25 16.39 26.72 -45.06
N SER A 26 17.41 27.57 -45.27
CA SER A 26 18.35 27.96 -44.21
C SER A 26 17.71 28.78 -43.08
N ALA A 27 16.71 29.61 -43.40
CA ALA A 27 15.96 30.36 -42.39
C ALA A 27 15.02 29.43 -41.58
N SER A 28 14.48 28.38 -42.23
CA SER A 28 13.57 27.42 -41.62
C SER A 28 14.27 26.32 -40.79
N SER A 29 15.54 26.01 -41.05
CA SER A 29 16.25 24.93 -40.32
C SER A 29 16.41 25.21 -38.83
N GLY A 30 16.56 26.48 -38.44
CA GLY A 30 16.56 26.90 -37.04
C GLY A 30 15.21 26.68 -36.35
N LEU A 31 14.11 26.92 -37.07
CA LEU A 31 12.74 26.69 -36.58
C LEU A 31 12.43 25.20 -36.42
N ILE A 32 12.86 24.36 -37.37
CA ILE A 32 12.64 22.90 -37.29
C ILE A 32 13.31 22.29 -36.05
N ASN A 33 14.53 22.70 -35.73
CA ASN A 33 15.23 22.24 -34.54
C ASN A 33 14.56 22.73 -33.24
N GLN A 34 14.04 23.96 -33.22
CA GLN A 34 13.27 24.46 -32.08
C GLN A 34 11.95 23.70 -31.89
N ILE A 35 11.22 23.45 -32.97
CA ILE A 35 9.96 22.69 -32.96
C ILE A 35 10.20 21.26 -32.46
N ALA A 36 11.24 20.58 -32.96
CA ALA A 36 11.63 19.26 -32.48
C ALA A 36 12.00 19.27 -30.98
N GLY A 37 12.66 20.33 -30.51
CA GLY A 37 12.95 20.55 -29.10
C GLY A 37 11.68 20.69 -28.24
N PHE A 38 10.70 21.48 -28.70
CA PHE A 38 9.42 21.63 -28.00
C PHE A 38 8.65 20.32 -27.90
N TYR A 39 8.55 19.56 -28.99
CA TYR A 39 7.89 18.25 -28.97
C TYR A 39 8.55 17.27 -28.00
N LYS A 40 9.89 17.29 -27.89
CA LYS A 40 10.59 16.45 -26.93
C LYS A 40 10.26 16.85 -25.49
N ILE A 41 10.29 18.15 -25.17
CA ILE A 41 9.98 18.65 -23.82
C ILE A 41 8.54 18.31 -23.43
N GLU A 42 7.58 18.54 -24.33
CA GLU A 42 6.16 18.26 -24.10
C GLU A 42 5.94 16.76 -23.84
N ARG A 43 6.49 15.88 -24.68
CA ARG A 43 6.43 14.43 -24.49
C ARG A 43 7.07 13.98 -23.19
N ASP A 44 8.21 14.57 -22.84
CA ASP A 44 8.89 14.24 -21.59
C ASP A 44 8.02 14.66 -20.38
N LEU A 45 7.33 15.80 -20.43
CA LEU A 45 6.42 16.24 -19.38
C LEU A 45 5.16 15.36 -19.28
N GLU A 46 4.58 14.97 -20.42
CA GLU A 46 3.46 14.00 -20.50
C GLU A 46 3.86 12.69 -19.83
N ASN A 47 5.02 12.12 -20.19
CA ASN A 47 5.54 10.89 -19.60
C ASN A 47 5.75 11.01 -18.07
N ASP A 48 6.30 12.13 -17.58
CA ASP A 48 6.49 12.33 -16.12
C ASP A 48 5.15 12.38 -15.39
N THR A 49 4.17 13.08 -15.97
CA THR A 49 2.82 13.21 -15.41
C THR A 49 2.12 11.85 -15.35
N GLU A 50 2.23 11.05 -16.42
CA GLU A 50 1.64 9.71 -16.48
C GLU A 50 2.30 8.74 -15.50
N LEU A 51 3.63 8.75 -15.37
CA LEU A 51 4.33 7.90 -14.40
C LEU A 51 3.90 8.22 -12.96
N ARG A 52 3.77 9.50 -12.62
CA ARG A 52 3.26 9.93 -11.31
C ARG A 52 1.80 9.51 -11.10
N ALA A 53 0.95 9.66 -12.12
CA ALA A 53 -0.44 9.22 -12.05
C ALA A 53 -0.55 7.71 -11.80
N ILE A 54 0.32 6.90 -12.43
CA ILE A 54 0.38 5.45 -12.21
C ILE A 54 0.88 5.13 -10.80
N ALA A 55 1.96 5.77 -10.33
CA ALA A 55 2.47 5.58 -8.97
C ALA A 55 1.40 5.93 -7.91
N ASP A 56 0.72 7.06 -8.07
CA ASP A 56 -0.39 7.47 -7.19
C ASP A 56 -1.57 6.50 -7.25
N ALA A 57 -1.87 5.91 -8.41
CA ALA A 57 -2.92 4.91 -8.55
C ALA A 57 -2.58 3.63 -7.79
N HIS A 58 -1.31 3.20 -7.78
CA HIS A 58 -0.84 2.08 -6.95
C HIS A 58 -0.98 2.37 -5.46
N VAL A 59 -0.55 3.55 -5.02
CA VAL A 59 -0.72 4.02 -3.63
C VAL A 59 -2.21 4.02 -3.27
N LYS A 60 -3.08 4.57 -4.12
CA LYS A 60 -4.52 4.61 -3.88
C LYS A 60 -5.13 3.21 -3.81
N TYR A 61 -4.77 2.33 -4.75
CA TYR A 61 -5.22 0.95 -4.75
C TYR A 61 -4.82 0.24 -3.45
N ALA A 62 -3.55 0.36 -3.05
CA ALA A 62 -3.02 -0.23 -1.83
C ALA A 62 -3.83 0.20 -0.59
N SER A 63 -4.17 1.50 -0.51
CA SER A 63 -4.92 2.05 0.63
C SER A 63 -6.35 1.53 0.78
N VAL A 64 -7.00 1.11 -0.32
CA VAL A 64 -8.43 0.77 -0.32
C VAL A 64 -8.68 -0.74 -0.45
N HIS A 65 -7.88 -1.44 -1.26
CA HIS A 65 -8.21 -2.80 -1.71
C HIS A 65 -7.21 -3.87 -1.26
N ASN A 66 -6.05 -3.49 -0.73
CA ASN A 66 -4.97 -4.45 -0.47
C ASN A 66 -4.30 -4.27 0.90
N SER A 67 -5.04 -3.75 1.88
CA SER A 67 -4.56 -3.54 3.26
C SER A 67 -3.20 -2.83 3.34
N GLY A 68 -2.98 -1.87 2.44
CA GLY A 68 -1.76 -1.09 2.33
C GLY A 68 -0.64 -1.74 1.52
N ALA A 69 -0.76 -2.97 1.01
CA ALA A 69 0.27 -3.61 0.22
C ALA A 69 0.31 -3.13 -1.24
N ILE A 70 1.51 -2.88 -1.77
CA ILE A 70 1.75 -2.55 -3.17
C ILE A 70 1.61 -3.82 -4.01
N LEU A 71 0.95 -3.72 -5.17
CA LEU A 71 0.83 -4.84 -6.12
C LEU A 71 2.20 -5.23 -6.68
N SER A 72 2.36 -6.53 -6.97
CA SER A 72 3.51 -7.02 -7.73
C SER A 72 3.43 -6.52 -9.18
N ALA A 73 4.59 -6.48 -9.85
CA ALA A 73 4.63 -6.26 -11.28
C ALA A 73 3.80 -7.32 -12.01
N PHE A 74 3.06 -6.89 -13.03
CA PHE A 74 2.15 -7.75 -13.77
C PHE A 74 2.81 -8.29 -15.03
N THR A 75 2.79 -9.62 -15.18
CA THR A 75 3.26 -10.31 -16.38
C THR A 75 2.19 -11.28 -16.86
N GLU A 76 1.57 -10.96 -18.00
CA GLU A 76 0.62 -11.84 -18.69
C GLU A 76 0.52 -11.46 -20.16
N GLY A 77 0.44 -12.46 -21.04
CA GLY A 77 0.28 -12.25 -22.47
C GLY A 77 1.42 -11.45 -23.10
N ASP A 78 1.11 -10.25 -23.60
CA ASP A 78 2.06 -9.33 -24.25
C ASP A 78 2.57 -8.21 -23.32
N CYS A 79 2.45 -8.42 -22.00
CA CYS A 79 2.90 -7.52 -20.94
C CYS A 79 3.98 -8.21 -20.09
N TYR A 80 5.18 -7.62 -20.01
CA TYR A 80 6.28 -8.12 -19.17
C TYR A 80 6.60 -7.08 -18.09
N SER A 81 6.23 -7.39 -16.84
CA SER A 81 6.37 -6.50 -15.69
C SER A 81 5.84 -5.09 -15.90
N CYS A 82 4.67 -5.06 -16.52
CA CYS A 82 3.96 -3.85 -16.82
C CYS A 82 3.66 -3.05 -15.57
N ALA A 83 3.66 -1.73 -15.75
CA ALA A 83 3.34 -0.80 -14.68
C ALA A 83 1.92 -1.00 -14.14
N ILE A 84 0.97 -1.46 -14.97
CA ILE A 84 -0.44 -1.60 -14.65
C ILE A 84 -0.91 -3.02 -14.97
N ASP A 85 -1.48 -3.69 -13.96
CA ASP A 85 -2.27 -4.91 -14.15
C ASP A 85 -3.63 -4.55 -14.77
N THR A 86 -3.83 -4.91 -16.04
CA THR A 86 -5.06 -4.60 -16.77
C THR A 86 -6.23 -5.52 -16.40
N THR A 87 -5.99 -6.60 -15.65
CA THR A 87 -7.04 -7.50 -15.15
C THR A 87 -7.66 -6.97 -13.85
N ASN A 88 -6.92 -6.11 -13.13
CA ASN A 88 -7.39 -5.50 -11.90
C ASN A 88 -8.25 -4.26 -12.17
N ALA A 89 -9.57 -4.45 -12.21
CA ALA A 89 -10.54 -3.40 -12.52
C ALA A 89 -10.42 -2.16 -11.61
N ALA A 90 -10.09 -2.33 -10.32
CA ALA A 90 -9.96 -1.20 -9.40
C ALA A 90 -8.70 -0.37 -9.69
N LEU A 91 -7.55 -1.01 -9.92
CA LEU A 91 -6.33 -0.30 -10.34
C LEU A 91 -6.54 0.40 -11.69
N VAL A 92 -7.14 -0.29 -12.66
CA VAL A 92 -7.49 0.27 -13.97
C VAL A 92 -8.32 1.56 -13.79
N ASN A 93 -9.40 1.52 -13.00
CA ASN A 93 -10.23 2.69 -12.76
C ASN A 93 -9.46 3.88 -12.14
N TYR A 94 -8.52 3.62 -11.22
CA TYR A 94 -7.68 4.68 -10.65
C TYR A 94 -6.71 5.28 -11.66
N VAL A 95 -6.12 4.46 -12.52
CA VAL A 95 -5.22 4.94 -13.57
C VAL A 95 -5.99 5.72 -14.63
N GLU A 96 -7.10 5.18 -15.14
CA GLU A 96 -7.87 5.79 -16.22
C GLU A 96 -8.51 7.11 -15.77
N SER A 97 -8.97 7.21 -14.52
CA SER A 97 -9.50 8.46 -13.97
C SER A 97 -8.44 9.57 -13.83
N ARG A 98 -7.16 9.21 -13.65
CA ARG A 98 -6.07 10.19 -13.53
C ARG A 98 -5.39 10.52 -14.85
N THR A 99 -5.21 9.52 -15.71
CA THR A 99 -4.51 9.66 -17.00
C THR A 99 -5.45 10.02 -18.14
N GLN A 100 -6.76 9.80 -18.00
CA GLN A 100 -7.75 9.93 -19.08
C GLN A 100 -7.45 9.07 -20.32
N ARG A 101 -6.65 8.01 -20.14
CA ARG A 101 -6.27 7.04 -21.18
C ARG A 101 -6.56 5.64 -20.67
N THR A 102 -6.83 4.72 -21.58
CA THR A 102 -7.03 3.31 -21.21
C THR A 102 -5.77 2.73 -20.57
N ALA A 103 -5.90 1.92 -19.53
CA ALA A 103 -4.76 1.34 -18.81
C ALA A 103 -3.78 0.58 -19.73
N LYS A 104 -4.28 -0.10 -20.76
CA LYS A 104 -3.46 -0.81 -21.75
C LYS A 104 -2.52 0.12 -22.53
N ILE A 105 -2.98 1.34 -22.84
CA ILE A 105 -2.14 2.34 -23.52
C ILE A 105 -1.16 2.94 -22.52
N SER A 106 -1.58 3.18 -21.28
CA SER A 106 -0.74 3.78 -20.23
C SER A 106 0.46 2.91 -19.81
N ASN A 107 0.49 1.61 -20.17
CA ASN A 107 1.67 0.75 -20.02
C ASN A 107 2.79 1.04 -21.03
N TYR A 108 2.57 1.93 -22.01
CA TYR A 108 3.56 2.30 -23.02
C TYR A 108 3.55 3.81 -23.24
N ASP A 109 4.66 4.36 -23.72
CA ASP A 109 4.68 5.77 -24.14
C ASP A 109 3.88 6.03 -25.42
N SER A 110 3.66 7.31 -25.72
CA SER A 110 2.96 7.76 -26.92
C SER A 110 3.81 7.66 -28.21
N SER A 111 5.03 7.11 -28.15
CA SER A 111 5.90 6.99 -29.33
C SER A 111 5.41 5.91 -30.30
N SER A 112 5.89 5.98 -31.55
CA SER A 112 5.58 4.96 -32.57
C SER A 112 6.12 3.57 -32.20
N VAL A 113 7.24 3.53 -31.47
CA VAL A 113 7.88 2.29 -31.01
C VAL A 113 7.27 1.75 -29.71
N LYS A 114 6.43 2.54 -29.03
CA LYS A 114 5.73 2.21 -27.79
C LYS A 114 6.69 1.69 -26.73
N ASN A 115 7.52 2.59 -26.22
CA ASN A 115 8.48 2.23 -25.19
C ASN A 115 7.77 1.86 -23.90
N VAL A 116 8.24 0.79 -23.26
CA VAL A 116 7.56 0.14 -22.16
C VAL A 116 7.64 0.96 -20.88
N ARG A 117 6.54 0.97 -20.12
CA ARG A 117 6.51 1.40 -18.72
C ARG A 117 6.37 0.19 -17.81
N GLY A 118 7.30 0.10 -16.88
CA GLY A 118 7.40 -1.05 -15.98
C GLY A 118 7.19 -0.68 -14.52
N LEU A 119 6.82 -1.68 -13.72
CA LEU A 119 6.85 -1.59 -12.26
C LEU A 119 8.02 -2.45 -11.75
N MET A 120 8.89 -1.86 -10.93
CA MET A 120 9.91 -2.59 -10.18
C MET A 120 9.59 -2.46 -8.70
N LEU A 121 9.30 -3.60 -8.07
CA LEU A 121 9.09 -3.67 -6.64
C LEU A 121 10.43 -4.00 -5.97
N ASP A 122 10.77 -3.25 -4.92
CA ASP A 122 11.93 -3.59 -4.10
C ASP A 122 11.67 -4.94 -3.40
N ALA A 123 12.64 -5.85 -3.49
CA ALA A 123 12.59 -7.13 -2.79
C ALA A 123 12.78 -6.95 -1.27
N THR A 124 13.35 -5.83 -0.85
CA THR A 124 13.61 -5.50 0.55
C THR A 124 12.32 -5.04 1.23
N THR A 125 12.06 -5.60 2.41
CA THR A 125 11.04 -5.09 3.32
C THR A 125 11.72 -4.18 4.33
N TYR A 126 11.20 -2.97 4.49
CA TYR A 126 11.74 -1.96 5.39
C TYR A 126 10.89 -1.86 6.64
N GLN A 127 11.52 -1.56 7.77
CA GLN A 127 10.82 -1.37 9.04
C GLN A 127 10.85 0.08 9.46
N ALA A 128 9.68 0.60 9.83
CA ALA A 128 9.53 1.89 10.47
C ALA A 128 8.84 1.70 11.83
N SER A 129 9.38 2.33 12.87
CA SER A 129 8.69 2.42 14.15
C SER A 129 7.66 3.54 14.10
N LEU A 130 6.42 3.24 14.47
CA LEU A 130 5.38 4.22 14.69
C LEU A 130 5.11 4.32 16.19
N ASN A 131 5.49 5.45 16.78
CA ASN A 131 5.19 5.78 18.17
C ASN A 131 3.87 6.54 18.21
N LEU A 132 2.84 5.92 18.76
CA LEU A 132 1.57 6.57 19.02
C LEU A 132 1.55 7.15 20.45
N PRO A 133 0.63 8.10 20.75
CA PRO A 133 0.37 8.50 22.13
C PRO A 133 0.15 7.27 23.03
N SER A 134 0.59 7.36 24.30
CA SER A 134 0.53 6.26 25.29
C SER A 134 1.64 5.21 25.23
N ALA A 135 2.83 5.56 24.70
CA ALA A 135 4.01 4.68 24.62
C ALA A 135 3.79 3.38 23.80
N ILE A 136 2.81 3.40 22.91
CA ILE A 136 2.55 2.32 21.96
C ILE A 136 3.58 2.44 20.84
N ASN A 137 4.49 1.46 20.76
CA ASN A 137 5.47 1.34 19.69
C ASN A 137 5.06 0.18 18.76
N LEU A 138 4.55 0.56 17.59
CA LEU A 138 4.21 -0.36 16.49
C LEU A 138 5.38 -0.45 15.51
N ILE A 139 5.52 -1.60 14.87
CA ILE A 139 6.47 -1.82 13.79
C ILE A 139 5.67 -1.98 12.49
N LEU A 140 5.98 -1.11 11.54
CA LEU A 140 5.40 -1.12 10.19
C LEU A 140 6.44 -1.65 9.21
N GLU A 141 6.10 -2.76 8.57
CA GLU A 141 6.82 -3.32 7.44
C GLU A 141 6.25 -2.77 6.14
N TYR A 142 7.05 -1.95 5.47
CA TYR A 142 6.68 -1.25 4.25
C TYR A 142 7.58 -1.68 3.09
N ARG A 143 7.09 -1.49 1.86
CA ARG A 143 7.82 -1.78 0.62
C ARG A 143 7.93 -0.52 -0.23
N ALA A 144 9.03 -0.43 -0.95
CA ALA A 144 9.26 0.61 -1.95
C ALA A 144 9.09 0.02 -3.35
N ALA A 145 8.71 0.86 -4.30
CA ALA A 145 8.61 0.51 -5.69
C ALA A 145 8.97 1.71 -6.56
N VAL A 146 9.20 1.45 -7.84
CA VAL A 146 9.43 2.48 -8.83
C VAL A 146 8.66 2.17 -10.10
N VAL A 147 7.95 3.18 -10.62
CA VAL A 147 7.39 3.12 -11.97
C VAL A 147 8.43 3.74 -12.90
N VAL A 148 8.79 3.03 -13.96
CA VAL A 148 9.84 3.47 -14.90
C VAL A 148 9.28 3.67 -16.30
N GLN A 149 9.81 4.66 -17.01
CA GLN A 149 9.74 4.75 -18.46
C GLN A 149 11.08 4.27 -19.02
N THR A 150 11.01 3.31 -19.93
CA THR A 150 12.20 2.79 -20.61
C THR A 150 12.32 3.39 -22.01
N ASN A 151 13.47 3.17 -22.67
CA ASN A 151 13.65 3.30 -24.11
C ASN A 151 13.52 1.94 -24.83
N CYS A 152 12.89 0.95 -24.20
CA CYS A 152 12.68 -0.38 -24.73
C CYS A 152 11.38 -0.46 -25.53
N PRO A 153 11.43 -0.67 -26.87
CA PRO A 153 10.22 -0.89 -27.66
C PRO A 153 9.50 -2.16 -27.21
N LYS A 154 8.16 -2.12 -27.18
CA LYS A 154 7.32 -3.27 -26.83
C LYS A 154 7.66 -4.57 -27.61
N SER A 155 8.00 -4.44 -28.89
CA SER A 155 8.30 -5.61 -29.73
C SER A 155 9.76 -6.05 -29.68
N SER A 156 10.56 -5.49 -28.78
CA SER A 156 12.00 -5.76 -28.68
C SER A 156 12.29 -6.81 -27.60
N THR A 157 13.44 -7.47 -27.73
CA THR A 157 13.91 -8.44 -26.73
C THR A 157 14.18 -7.80 -25.37
N CYS A 158 14.45 -6.49 -25.32
CA CYS A 158 14.71 -5.83 -24.04
C CYS A 158 13.46 -5.68 -23.17
N ASP A 159 12.26 -5.72 -23.76
CA ASP A 159 10.99 -5.86 -23.03
C ASP A 159 10.80 -7.31 -22.54
N THR A 160 10.85 -8.29 -23.47
CA THR A 160 10.57 -9.70 -23.15
C THR A 160 11.54 -10.31 -22.14
N ASP A 161 12.82 -9.91 -22.21
CA ASP A 161 13.86 -10.38 -21.29
C ASP A 161 13.93 -9.51 -20.03
N GLU A 162 13.10 -8.46 -19.94
CA GLU A 162 13.09 -7.46 -18.87
C GLU A 162 14.48 -6.90 -18.58
N SER A 163 15.34 -6.75 -19.61
CA SER A 163 16.74 -6.36 -19.41
C SER A 163 16.87 -4.97 -18.80
N TRP A 164 15.87 -4.12 -19.00
CA TRP A 164 15.73 -2.81 -18.37
C TRP A 164 15.59 -2.88 -16.83
N LYS A 165 15.36 -4.05 -16.23
CA LYS A 165 15.36 -4.23 -14.77
C LYS A 165 16.75 -4.48 -14.18
N THR A 166 17.80 -4.58 -15.00
CA THR A 166 19.16 -4.85 -14.50
C THR A 166 19.96 -3.54 -14.43
N PRO A 167 20.40 -3.07 -13.25
CA PRO A 167 20.28 -3.71 -11.93
C PRO A 167 18.88 -3.55 -11.31
N ALA A 168 18.49 -4.54 -10.48
CA ALA A 168 17.21 -4.52 -9.78
C ALA A 168 17.08 -3.29 -8.88
N TYR A 169 15.84 -2.80 -8.71
CA TYR A 169 15.56 -1.64 -7.88
C TYR A 169 15.78 -1.96 -6.40
N THR A 170 16.49 -1.07 -5.72
CA THR A 170 16.64 -1.05 -4.26
C THR A 170 16.47 0.39 -3.76
N GLN A 171 15.75 0.63 -2.67
CA GLN A 171 15.50 1.99 -2.19
C GLN A 171 16.80 2.75 -1.86
N THR A 172 17.83 2.03 -1.42
CA THR A 172 19.12 2.59 -1.00
C THR A 172 20.05 2.76 -2.20
N GLY A 173 20.28 4.02 -2.61
CA GLY A 173 21.35 4.35 -3.56
C GLY A 173 21.18 3.78 -4.97
N TRP A 174 19.96 3.39 -5.38
CA TRP A 174 19.72 2.87 -6.72
C TRP A 174 19.89 3.94 -7.79
N VAL A 175 20.59 3.56 -8.85
CA VAL A 175 20.82 4.36 -10.04
C VAL A 175 20.18 3.61 -11.21
N PRO A 176 19.27 4.25 -11.97
CA PRO A 176 18.68 3.63 -13.15
C PRO A 176 19.76 3.21 -14.16
N ASN A 177 19.53 2.11 -14.87
CA ASN A 177 20.37 1.77 -16.02
C ASN A 177 20.14 2.75 -17.18
N SER A 178 20.97 2.67 -18.22
CA SER A 178 20.88 3.50 -19.43
C SER A 178 19.62 3.27 -20.27
N THR A 179 18.88 2.19 -20.00
CA THR A 179 17.64 1.82 -20.68
C THR A 179 16.43 2.50 -20.04
N ILE A 180 16.52 2.91 -18.76
CA ILE A 180 15.50 3.67 -18.06
C ILE A 180 15.72 5.15 -18.32
N GLU A 181 14.75 5.80 -18.98
CA GLU A 181 14.78 7.25 -19.24
C GLU A 181 14.27 8.04 -18.04
N LYS A 182 13.24 7.52 -17.36
CA LYS A 182 12.61 8.17 -16.20
C LYS A 182 12.16 7.16 -15.18
N ALA A 183 12.15 7.57 -13.92
CA ALA A 183 11.78 6.74 -12.79
C ALA A 183 11.05 7.58 -11.73
N VAL A 184 9.91 7.10 -11.26
CA VAL A 184 9.13 7.71 -10.18
C VAL A 184 9.05 6.72 -9.01
N PRO A 185 9.87 6.90 -7.96
CA PRO A 185 9.81 6.04 -6.78
C PRO A 185 8.61 6.39 -5.90
N PHE A 186 8.02 5.38 -5.27
CA PHE A 186 6.95 5.52 -4.31
C PHE A 186 7.03 4.41 -3.24
N ASN A 187 6.33 4.58 -2.13
CA ASN A 187 6.22 3.58 -1.08
C ASN A 187 4.83 3.65 -0.43
N ASN A 188 4.53 2.68 0.42
CA ASN A 188 3.27 2.59 1.14
C ASN A 188 3.33 3.03 2.61
N LEU A 189 4.44 3.63 3.08
CA LEU A 189 4.64 3.89 4.51
C LEU A 189 3.55 4.79 5.11
N GLU A 190 3.20 5.89 4.43
CA GLU A 190 2.17 6.82 4.91
C GLU A 190 0.79 6.14 5.02
N ILE A 191 0.44 5.28 4.06
CA ILE A 191 -0.79 4.49 4.11
C ILE A 191 -0.77 3.56 5.32
N LEU A 192 0.34 2.84 5.53
CA LEU A 192 0.47 1.91 6.64
C LEU A 192 0.40 2.64 7.98
N GLN A 193 0.94 3.86 8.08
CA GLN A 193 0.83 4.70 9.28
C GLN A 193 -0.63 5.10 9.57
N GLY A 194 -1.38 5.48 8.53
CA GLY A 194 -2.81 5.77 8.66
C GLY A 194 -3.61 4.55 9.12
N LEU A 195 -3.44 3.41 8.44
CA LEU A 195 -4.12 2.15 8.80
C LEU A 195 -3.75 1.66 10.20
N ALA A 196 -2.49 1.81 10.62
CA ALA A 196 -2.04 1.45 11.95
C ALA A 196 -2.67 2.35 13.02
N SER A 197 -2.73 3.66 12.80
CA SER A 197 -3.34 4.61 13.72
C SER A 197 -4.83 4.29 13.92
N SER A 198 -5.57 4.09 12.82
CA SER A 198 -7.00 3.73 12.90
C SER A 198 -7.23 2.33 13.49
N SER A 199 -6.28 1.39 13.34
CA SER A 199 -6.37 0.10 14.01
C SER A 199 -6.24 0.25 15.53
N VAL A 200 -5.37 1.14 16.02
CA VAL A 200 -5.27 1.44 17.45
C VAL A 200 -6.50 2.18 17.96
N GLU A 201 -7.07 3.12 17.20
CA GLU A 201 -8.33 3.75 17.55
C GLU A 201 -9.47 2.72 17.74
N ARG A 202 -9.53 1.69 16.89
CA ARG A 202 -10.47 0.57 17.06
C ARG A 202 -10.24 -0.18 18.37
N VAL A 203 -8.99 -0.50 18.72
CA VAL A 203 -8.65 -1.17 19.99
C VAL A 203 -9.06 -0.32 21.18
N ILE A 204 -8.80 1.00 21.13
CA ILE A 204 -9.18 1.93 22.19
C ILE A 204 -10.71 2.01 22.33
N LEU A 205 -11.46 1.98 21.23
CA LEU A 205 -12.91 1.95 21.28
C LEU A 205 -13.43 0.66 21.96
N VAL A 206 -12.86 -0.50 21.61
CA VAL A 206 -13.19 -1.78 22.25
C VAL A 206 -12.87 -1.71 23.75
N GLN A 207 -11.69 -1.21 24.12
CA GLN A 207 -11.28 -1.00 25.50
C GLN A 207 -12.28 -0.13 26.26
N GLN A 208 -12.69 1.00 25.67
CA GLN A 208 -13.65 1.92 26.27
C GLN A 208 -15.00 1.24 26.48
N LYS A 209 -15.51 0.50 25.50
CA LYS A 209 -16.80 -0.20 25.61
C LYS A 209 -16.80 -1.28 26.70
N ILE A 210 -15.69 -1.99 26.85
CA ILE A 210 -15.52 -2.95 27.95
C ILE A 210 -15.47 -2.24 29.31
N ARG A 211 -14.79 -1.09 29.41
CA ARG A 211 -14.78 -0.28 30.66
C ARG A 211 -16.16 0.25 31.02
N GLU A 212 -16.92 0.75 30.03
CA GLU A 212 -18.30 1.20 30.20
C GLU A 212 -19.17 0.06 30.75
N TYR A 213 -19.13 -1.11 30.12
CA TYR A 213 -19.83 -2.32 30.59
C TYR A 213 -19.47 -2.70 32.04
N LYS A 214 -18.16 -2.76 32.35
CA LYS A 214 -17.67 -3.05 33.71
C LYS A 214 -18.22 -2.03 34.71
N HIS A 215 -18.20 -0.76 34.37
CA HIS A 215 -18.68 0.31 35.25
C HIS A 215 -20.18 0.20 35.52
N GLU A 216 -20.99 -0.08 34.50
CA GLU A 216 -22.43 -0.29 34.65
C GLU A 216 -22.74 -1.47 35.56
N LEU A 217 -22.04 -2.59 35.40
CA LEU A 217 -22.22 -3.76 36.26
C LEU A 217 -21.82 -3.48 37.72
N VAL A 218 -20.72 -2.76 37.95
CA VAL A 218 -20.32 -2.38 39.32
C VAL A 218 -21.39 -1.52 39.98
N LEU A 219 -21.98 -0.56 39.26
CA LEU A 219 -23.04 0.30 39.79
C LEU A 219 -24.36 -0.43 40.03
N ALA A 220 -24.64 -1.49 39.26
CA ALA A 220 -25.87 -2.27 39.36
C ALA A 220 -25.85 -3.36 40.46
N ASN A 221 -24.68 -3.62 41.06
CA ASN A 221 -24.50 -4.69 42.06
C ASN A 221 -24.21 -4.13 43.46
N ASN A 222 -24.43 -4.96 44.47
CA ASN A 222 -24.12 -4.61 45.87
C ASN A 222 -22.60 -4.52 46.10
N ALA A 223 -22.19 -3.70 47.06
CA ALA A 223 -20.78 -3.44 47.36
C ALA A 223 -20.01 -4.65 47.92
N ASP A 224 -20.70 -5.69 48.38
CA ASP A 224 -20.12 -6.92 48.94
C ASP A 224 -19.95 -8.05 47.92
N VAL A 225 -20.32 -7.82 46.66
CA VAL A 225 -20.17 -8.82 45.59
C VAL A 225 -18.70 -8.88 45.13
N ASN A 226 -18.08 -10.04 45.31
CA ASN A 226 -16.71 -10.32 44.87
C ASN A 226 -16.69 -11.16 43.57
N ILE A 227 -17.20 -10.59 42.47
CA ILE A 227 -17.18 -11.23 41.15
C ILE A 227 -16.39 -10.38 40.15
N ASN A 228 -15.86 -11.02 39.11
CA ASN A 228 -15.26 -10.30 38.00
C ASN A 228 -16.37 -9.68 37.12
N PHE A 229 -16.42 -8.35 37.06
CA PHE A 229 -17.40 -7.59 36.28
C PHE A 229 -17.00 -7.38 34.82
N LEU A 230 -15.92 -8.03 34.36
CA LEU A 230 -15.51 -8.01 32.97
C LEU A 230 -16.37 -8.97 32.13
N PRO A 231 -16.71 -8.62 30.88
CA PRO A 231 -17.54 -9.45 30.03
C PRO A 231 -16.80 -10.73 29.67
N VAL A 232 -17.44 -11.89 29.88
CA VAL A 232 -16.93 -13.19 29.45
C VAL A 232 -17.82 -13.70 28.33
N SER A 233 -17.22 -14.36 27.32
CA SER A 233 -17.99 -14.95 26.22
C SER A 233 -18.97 -15.99 26.77
N THR A 234 -20.24 -15.88 26.37
CA THR A 234 -21.31 -16.82 26.73
C THR A 234 -21.66 -17.77 25.58
N HIS A 235 -20.95 -17.66 24.45
CA HIS A 235 -21.18 -18.51 23.29
C HIS A 235 -20.84 -19.98 23.61
N PRO A 236 -21.70 -20.98 23.28
CA PRO A 236 -21.50 -22.37 23.69
C PRO A 236 -20.22 -23.04 23.15
N SER A 237 -19.70 -22.53 22.04
CA SER A 237 -18.46 -23.02 21.42
C SER A 237 -17.25 -22.12 21.69
N THR A 238 -17.35 -21.23 22.67
CA THR A 238 -16.20 -20.46 23.16
C THR A 238 -15.14 -21.47 23.64
N PRO A 239 -13.87 -21.33 23.25
CA PRO A 239 -12.82 -22.19 23.79
C PRO A 239 -12.75 -22.04 25.30
N ASP A 240 -12.61 -23.17 26.01
CA ASP A 240 -12.42 -23.19 27.45
C ASP A 240 -10.92 -23.14 27.76
N TYR A 241 -10.52 -22.09 28.45
CA TYR A 241 -9.13 -21.86 28.88
C TYR A 241 -8.99 -21.83 30.40
N THR A 242 -10.01 -22.28 31.13
CA THR A 242 -10.02 -22.24 32.59
C THR A 242 -8.81 -23.00 33.15
N GLY A 243 -8.05 -22.37 34.04
CA GLY A 243 -6.86 -22.98 34.66
C GLY A 243 -5.59 -22.98 33.81
N SER A 244 -5.54 -22.15 32.75
CA SER A 244 -4.30 -21.94 31.99
C SER A 244 -3.25 -21.23 32.84
N ASP A 245 -1.99 -21.68 32.76
CA ASP A 245 -0.88 -21.03 33.46
C ASP A 245 -0.58 -19.67 32.79
N PRO A 246 -0.71 -18.54 33.53
CA PRO A 246 -0.53 -17.21 32.95
C PRO A 246 0.92 -16.96 32.52
N THR A 247 1.91 -17.68 33.06
CA THR A 247 3.32 -17.51 32.67
C THR A 247 3.60 -18.05 31.26
N VAL A 248 2.81 -19.01 30.79
CA VAL A 248 2.90 -19.58 29.43
C VAL A 248 1.86 -19.00 28.47
N ASN A 249 0.76 -18.46 29.00
CA ASN A 249 -0.34 -17.87 28.23
C ASN A 249 -0.26 -16.33 28.17
N GLY A 250 0.96 -15.78 28.21
CA GLY A 250 1.19 -14.35 28.04
C GLY A 250 0.42 -13.47 29.03
N GLY A 251 0.33 -13.88 30.29
CA GLY A 251 -0.30 -13.17 31.41
C GLY A 251 -1.80 -13.36 31.57
N CYS A 252 -2.46 -14.15 30.71
CA CYS A 252 -3.91 -14.35 30.83
C CYS A 252 -4.28 -15.68 31.49
N ILE A 253 -5.06 -15.62 32.56
CA ILE A 253 -5.50 -16.81 33.33
C ILE A 253 -6.59 -17.57 32.57
N ASN A 254 -7.55 -16.85 31.98
CA ASN A 254 -8.73 -17.41 31.32
C ASN A 254 -8.60 -17.44 29.79
N GLY A 255 -7.39 -17.46 29.26
CA GLY A 255 -7.18 -17.51 27.80
C GLY A 255 -7.36 -16.18 27.08
N TRP A 256 -6.62 -16.03 25.98
CA TRP A 256 -6.82 -14.93 25.06
C TRP A 256 -7.90 -15.29 24.05
N TYR A 257 -9.03 -14.60 24.11
CA TYR A 257 -10.15 -14.78 23.18
C TYR A 257 -9.96 -13.88 21.96
N ASP A 258 -9.93 -14.48 20.77
CA ASP A 258 -10.02 -13.73 19.51
C ASP A 258 -11.40 -13.09 19.37
N LEU A 259 -11.43 -11.75 19.46
CA LEU A 259 -12.68 -10.99 19.38
C LEU A 259 -13.30 -10.98 17.97
N GLY A 260 -12.51 -11.27 16.93
CA GLY A 260 -12.99 -11.41 15.56
C GLY A 260 -13.57 -12.80 15.27
N SER A 261 -13.38 -13.76 16.17
CA SER A 261 -13.82 -15.14 15.96
C SER A 261 -15.33 -15.30 16.10
N ALA A 262 -15.94 -16.08 15.21
CA ALA A 262 -17.38 -16.33 15.19
C ALA A 262 -17.90 -17.07 16.45
N ASN A 263 -17.01 -17.73 17.21
CA ASN A 263 -17.36 -18.46 18.43
C ASN A 263 -17.12 -17.66 19.73
N VAL A 264 -16.79 -16.36 19.63
CA VAL A 264 -16.59 -15.45 20.77
C VAL A 264 -17.59 -14.30 20.65
N ASN A 265 -18.43 -14.07 21.67
CA ASN A 265 -19.48 -13.03 21.61
C ASN A 265 -19.25 -11.83 22.55
N VAL A 266 -18.03 -11.62 23.04
CA VAL A 266 -17.68 -10.50 23.92
C VAL A 266 -18.02 -9.15 23.29
N LEU A 267 -17.70 -8.95 22.01
CA LEU A 267 -18.04 -7.70 21.30
C LEU A 267 -19.55 -7.45 21.26
N SER A 268 -20.34 -8.48 20.98
CA SER A 268 -21.80 -8.36 20.98
C SER A 268 -22.36 -8.02 22.37
N ILE A 269 -21.76 -8.55 23.45
CA ILE A 269 -22.16 -8.24 24.83
C ILE A 269 -21.95 -6.75 25.14
N VAL A 270 -20.86 -6.16 24.65
CA VAL A 270 -20.55 -4.72 24.84
C VAL A 270 -21.11 -3.82 23.73
N GLY A 271 -21.96 -4.35 22.85
CA GLY A 271 -22.66 -3.58 21.81
C GLY A 271 -21.82 -3.20 20.59
N LEU A 272 -20.78 -3.97 20.27
CA LEU A 272 -19.94 -3.81 19.08
C LEU A 272 -20.12 -4.96 18.09
N GLU A 273 -19.91 -4.67 16.81
CA GLU A 273 -19.88 -5.69 15.75
C GLU A 273 -18.57 -6.48 15.74
N ALA A 274 -18.61 -7.73 15.24
CA ALA A 274 -17.44 -8.60 15.15
C ALA A 274 -16.27 -8.01 14.33
N SER A 275 -16.56 -7.10 13.39
CA SER A 275 -15.55 -6.41 12.58
C SER A 275 -14.59 -5.53 13.40
N TYR A 276 -14.99 -5.11 14.61
CA TYR A 276 -14.14 -4.41 15.56
C TYR A 276 -13.13 -5.32 16.28
N GLY A 277 -13.26 -6.65 16.12
CA GLY A 277 -12.32 -7.63 16.64
C GLY A 277 -11.08 -7.81 15.76
N LEU A 278 -10.98 -7.09 14.65
CA LEU A 278 -9.85 -7.15 13.72
C LEU A 278 -9.22 -5.77 13.52
N THR A 279 -7.89 -5.77 13.42
CA THR A 279 -7.13 -4.63 12.89
C THR A 279 -7.47 -4.40 11.42
N LEU A 280 -7.16 -3.21 10.87
CA LEU A 280 -7.35 -2.92 9.44
C LEU A 280 -6.45 -3.75 8.52
N PHE A 281 -5.48 -4.46 9.10
CA PHE A 281 -4.61 -5.40 8.40
C PHE A 281 -5.13 -6.85 8.47
N GLY A 282 -6.23 -7.11 9.18
CA GLY A 282 -6.83 -8.44 9.31
C GLY A 282 -6.33 -9.26 10.49
N GLY A 283 -5.29 -8.81 11.20
CA GLY A 283 -4.86 -9.46 12.45
C GLY A 283 -5.89 -9.30 13.56
N SER A 284 -6.09 -10.34 14.37
CA SER A 284 -7.07 -10.30 15.46
C SER A 284 -6.68 -9.34 16.59
N ILE A 285 -7.71 -8.83 17.25
CA ILE A 285 -7.61 -8.18 18.55
C ILE A 285 -8.05 -9.23 19.57
N GLU A 286 -7.17 -9.57 20.48
CA GLU A 286 -7.45 -10.59 21.49
C GLU A 286 -7.74 -9.96 22.84
N TYR A 287 -8.59 -10.62 23.60
CA TYR A 287 -9.10 -10.13 24.88
C TYR A 287 -8.89 -11.15 26.00
N CYS A 288 -8.48 -10.64 27.14
CA CYS A 288 -8.37 -11.38 28.39
C CYS A 288 -9.23 -10.69 29.46
N ALA A 289 -10.18 -11.41 30.03
CA ALA A 289 -10.99 -10.91 31.15
C ALA A 289 -10.26 -10.97 32.50
N ASP A 290 -9.16 -11.70 32.56
CA ASP A 290 -8.43 -11.97 33.80
C ASP A 290 -6.92 -12.02 33.54
N PHE A 291 -6.36 -10.82 33.39
CA PHE A 291 -4.98 -10.59 33.06
C PHE A 291 -4.19 -10.25 34.33
N ASP A 292 -3.12 -11.00 34.53
CA ASP A 292 -2.13 -10.76 35.59
C ASP A 292 -0.96 -9.96 35.03
N LEU A 293 -0.87 -8.69 35.46
CA LEU A 293 0.21 -7.76 35.10
C LEU A 293 1.58 -8.23 35.57
N THR A 294 1.62 -9.13 36.55
CA THR A 294 2.80 -9.60 37.27
C THR A 294 3.04 -11.09 37.08
N ALA A 295 2.51 -11.72 36.03
CA ALA A 295 2.61 -13.14 35.72
C ALA A 295 4.06 -13.63 35.45
N VAL A 296 4.92 -13.51 36.46
CA VAL A 296 6.31 -13.98 36.51
C VAL A 296 6.43 -15.27 37.35
N ASP A 297 5.38 -15.65 38.09
CA ASP A 297 5.35 -16.87 38.91
C ASP A 297 3.94 -17.49 38.95
N ALA A 298 3.86 -18.81 38.72
CA ALA A 298 2.62 -19.59 38.83
C ALA A 298 2.09 -19.66 40.27
N SER A 299 2.92 -19.40 41.29
CA SER A 299 2.52 -19.41 42.71
C SER A 299 1.70 -18.18 43.15
N THR A 300 1.71 -17.11 42.34
CA THR A 300 0.90 -15.89 42.52
C THR A 300 -0.18 -15.73 41.46
N ALA A 301 -0.42 -16.78 40.64
CA ALA A 301 -1.56 -16.81 39.74
C ALA A 301 -2.86 -16.66 40.54
N ASP A 302 -3.80 -15.87 40.04
CA ASP A 302 -5.10 -15.59 40.68
C ASP A 302 -5.04 -14.72 41.95
N THR A 303 -3.95 -13.98 42.18
CA THR A 303 -3.91 -12.97 43.25
C THR A 303 -4.46 -11.64 42.75
N ALA A 304 -5.55 -11.16 43.35
CA ALA A 304 -6.09 -9.83 43.06
C ALA A 304 -5.01 -8.72 43.14
N PRO A 305 -5.09 -7.65 42.34
CA PRO A 305 -6.24 -7.26 41.50
C PRO A 305 -6.22 -7.85 40.08
N HIS A 306 -7.32 -8.50 39.71
CA HIS A 306 -7.59 -8.93 38.33
C HIS A 306 -7.92 -7.71 37.46
N VAL A 307 -7.24 -7.58 36.33
CA VAL A 307 -7.54 -6.55 35.32
C VAL A 307 -7.92 -7.21 34.00
N GLY A 308 -8.65 -6.49 33.15
CA GLY A 308 -8.83 -6.93 31.78
C GLY A 308 -7.64 -6.49 30.94
N ALA A 309 -7.41 -7.13 29.81
CA ALA A 309 -6.45 -6.64 28.82
C ALA A 309 -6.91 -6.94 27.40
N LEU A 310 -6.58 -6.06 26.47
CA LEU A 310 -6.57 -6.37 25.04
C LEU A 310 -5.13 -6.50 24.56
N ARG A 311 -4.92 -7.25 23.49
CA ARG A 311 -3.63 -7.27 22.80
C ARG A 311 -3.76 -7.31 21.28
N ILE A 312 -2.76 -6.74 20.62
CA ILE A 312 -2.54 -6.82 19.17
C ILE A 312 -1.08 -7.18 18.89
N ASN A 313 -0.79 -7.71 17.71
CA ASN A 313 0.58 -7.92 17.27
C ASN A 313 1.27 -6.57 16.98
N ARG A 314 2.49 -6.39 17.51
CA ARG A 314 3.34 -5.21 17.31
C ARG A 314 3.73 -5.02 15.84
N PHE A 315 3.92 -6.11 15.09
CA PHE A 315 4.17 -6.09 13.64
C PHE A 315 2.85 -6.00 12.88
N ILE A 316 2.09 -4.94 13.16
CA ILE A 316 0.67 -4.83 12.79
C ILE A 316 0.44 -4.91 11.28
N SER A 317 1.36 -4.37 10.47
CA SER A 317 1.24 -4.36 9.01
C SER A 317 1.37 -5.74 8.37
N ARG A 318 1.78 -6.77 9.12
CA ARG A 318 1.77 -8.17 8.65
C ARG A 318 0.38 -8.78 8.64
N GLY A 319 -0.61 -8.13 9.28
CA GLY A 319 -1.94 -8.71 9.46
C GLY A 319 -1.93 -9.97 10.34
N ALA A 320 -0.87 -10.16 11.13
CA ALA A 320 -0.76 -11.30 12.02
C ALA A 320 -1.56 -11.08 13.31
N SER A 321 -2.21 -12.14 13.78
CA SER A 321 -2.75 -12.21 15.13
C SER A 321 -1.65 -12.13 16.20
N PRO A 322 -1.99 -11.75 17.44
CA PRO A 322 -1.08 -11.89 18.57
C PRO A 322 -0.58 -13.32 18.70
N ASP A 323 0.63 -13.49 19.24
CA ASP A 323 1.21 -14.80 19.50
C ASP A 323 1.48 -15.01 21.00
N VAL A 324 2.03 -16.17 21.38
CA VAL A 324 2.36 -16.47 22.78
C VAL A 324 3.53 -15.65 23.32
N SER A 325 4.29 -14.96 22.47
CA SER A 325 5.42 -14.13 22.85
C SER A 325 4.96 -12.72 23.20
N ASN A 326 5.00 -12.39 24.50
CA ASN A 326 4.68 -11.04 24.98
C ASN A 326 5.51 -9.93 24.31
N ASN A 327 6.71 -10.24 23.81
CA ASN A 327 7.58 -9.26 23.15
C ASN A 327 7.05 -8.82 21.77
N ASN A 328 6.24 -9.66 21.14
CA ASN A 328 5.63 -9.39 19.84
C ASN A 328 4.27 -8.73 19.96
N ASN A 329 3.74 -8.54 21.18
CA ASN A 329 2.40 -8.03 21.39
C ASN A 329 2.43 -6.66 22.07
N ILE A 330 1.42 -5.86 21.79
CA ILE A 330 1.13 -4.62 22.52
C ILE A 330 -0.10 -4.87 23.38
N LEU A 331 0.01 -4.56 24.67
CA LEU A 331 -1.03 -4.75 25.67
C LEU A 331 -1.77 -3.44 25.95
N PHE A 332 -3.08 -3.55 26.15
CA PHE A 332 -3.99 -2.46 26.50
C PHE A 332 -4.77 -2.86 27.76
N PRO A 333 -4.25 -2.53 28.97
CA PRO A 333 -4.93 -2.87 30.23
C PRO A 333 -6.28 -2.15 30.38
N ILE A 334 -7.28 -2.81 30.98
CA ILE A 334 -8.67 -2.34 31.09
C ILE A 334 -9.00 -1.93 32.52
#